data_AF-A0A1S9CRS4-F1
#
_entry.id   AF-A0A1S9CRS4-F1
#
_cell.length_a   1.000
_cell.length_b   1.000
_cell.length_c   1.000
_cell.angle_alpha   90.00
_cell.angle_beta   90.00
_cell.angle_gamma   90.00
#
_symmetry.space_group_name_H-M   'P 1'
#
loop_
_entity.id
_entity.type
_entity.pdbx_description
1 polymer ?
#
loop_
_entity_poly.entity_id
_entity_poly.type
_entity_poly.pdbx_seq_one_letter_code
_entity_poly.pdbx_strand_id
1 'polypeptide(L)'
;MKKFMTTVAIGASLLFGTTSVFANSNISMYLNDTQVGADVSPERIDETLYVPVSTIANLLGITSTWESPNVTLTKDDEIIIITIGADTAIVNGQTVKIDAPAYINNGRTMVSVDFVAEAFNIKTQYVDGNIYFTQVGVTTSQALTVTPPAIELPEVTTMPAIEIELPQTTTSSTLEVELPETADTQKDASWVVLLFDKRVRI
;
A
#
# COMPACT_ATOMS: atom_id res chain seq x y z
N MET A 1 25.20 -85.79 -21.70
CA MET A 1 24.29 -84.84 -20.99
C MET A 1 24.87 -84.69 -19.59
N LYS A 2 25.23 -83.54 -19.00
CA LYS A 2 24.66 -82.19 -18.99
C LYS A 2 25.79 -81.17 -18.75
N LYS A 3 25.70 -79.98 -19.36
CA LYS A 3 26.65 -78.86 -19.22
C LYS A 3 26.10 -77.90 -18.15
N PHE A 4 26.94 -77.38 -17.25
CA PHE A 4 26.56 -76.27 -16.37
C PHE A 4 27.67 -75.21 -16.39
N MET A 5 27.32 -74.07 -16.99
CA MET A 5 28.14 -72.86 -17.18
C MET A 5 28.15 -72.03 -15.89
N THR A 6 29.33 -71.54 -15.52
CA THR A 6 29.56 -70.60 -14.43
C THR A 6 29.32 -69.18 -14.93
N THR A 7 28.29 -68.50 -14.43
CA THR A 7 28.05 -67.08 -14.72
C THR A 7 28.50 -66.22 -13.54
N VAL A 8 29.48 -65.36 -13.82
CA VAL A 8 29.98 -64.29 -12.96
C VAL A 8 28.89 -63.22 -12.82
N ALA A 9 28.43 -62.96 -11.59
CA ALA A 9 27.51 -61.86 -11.29
C ALA A 9 28.32 -60.60 -10.93
N ILE A 10 28.32 -59.62 -11.82
CA ILE A 10 28.84 -58.27 -11.59
C ILE A 10 27.81 -57.52 -10.74
N GLY A 11 28.19 -57.18 -9.50
CA GLY A 11 27.38 -56.37 -8.61
C GLY A 11 27.34 -54.91 -9.06
N ALA A 12 26.20 -54.47 -9.58
CA ALA A 12 25.90 -53.06 -9.79
C ALA A 12 25.14 -52.51 -8.57
N SER A 13 25.86 -51.88 -7.64
CA SER A 13 25.26 -51.12 -6.54
C SER A 13 24.63 -49.84 -7.10
N LEU A 14 23.29 -49.85 -7.22
CA LEU A 14 22.47 -48.67 -7.44
C LEU A 14 22.46 -47.82 -6.16
N LEU A 15 23.28 -46.77 -6.13
CA LEU A 15 23.14 -45.68 -5.18
C LEU A 15 21.91 -44.87 -5.58
N PHE A 16 20.77 -45.14 -4.94
CA PHE A 16 19.58 -44.29 -5.03
C PHE A 16 19.86 -43.01 -4.22
N GLY A 17 20.31 -41.97 -4.89
CA GLY A 17 20.26 -40.62 -4.33
C GLY A 17 18.81 -40.19 -4.20
N THR A 18 18.35 -39.92 -2.99
CA THR A 18 17.05 -39.28 -2.77
C THR A 18 17.16 -37.83 -3.24
N THR A 19 16.70 -37.54 -4.46
CA THR A 19 16.44 -36.16 -4.84
C THR A 19 15.25 -35.68 -4.02
N SER A 20 15.46 -34.70 -3.16
CA SER A 20 14.35 -33.95 -2.58
C SER A 20 13.60 -33.28 -3.73
N VAL A 21 12.41 -33.77 -4.05
CA VAL A 21 11.50 -33.08 -4.96
C VAL A 21 10.89 -31.93 -4.17
N PHE A 22 11.33 -30.71 -4.44
CA PHE A 22 10.64 -29.52 -3.96
C PHE A 22 9.33 -29.41 -4.75
N ALA A 23 8.19 -29.55 -4.07
CA ALA A 23 6.89 -29.36 -4.68
C ALA A 23 6.74 -27.89 -5.07
N ASN A 24 6.66 -27.61 -6.37
CA ASN A 24 6.24 -26.30 -6.88
C ASN A 24 4.73 -26.17 -6.62
N SER A 25 4.35 -25.77 -5.42
CA SER A 25 2.96 -25.61 -5.02
C SER A 25 2.41 -24.33 -5.64
N ASN A 26 1.41 -24.46 -6.52
CA ASN A 26 0.64 -23.31 -6.98
C ASN A 26 -0.18 -22.78 -5.80
N ILE A 27 0.19 -21.61 -5.28
CA ILE A 27 -0.47 -20.98 -4.14
C ILE A 27 -1.75 -20.32 -4.64
N SER A 28 -2.91 -20.74 -4.13
CA SER A 28 -4.19 -20.09 -4.41
C SER A 28 -4.59 -19.13 -3.29
N MET A 29 -5.41 -18.13 -3.62
CA MET A 29 -6.02 -17.21 -2.65
C MET A 29 -7.52 -17.47 -2.51
N TYR A 30 -8.02 -17.27 -1.31
CA TYR A 30 -9.44 -17.38 -0.97
C TYR A 30 -9.87 -16.14 -0.19
N LEU A 31 -11.03 -15.58 -0.49
CA LEU A 31 -11.68 -14.54 0.31
C LEU A 31 -12.98 -15.09 0.85
N ASN A 32 -13.15 -15.13 2.17
CA ASN A 32 -14.36 -15.69 2.81
C ASN A 32 -14.75 -17.06 2.19
N ASP A 33 -13.76 -17.96 2.06
CA ASP A 33 -13.86 -19.30 1.48
C ASP A 33 -14.15 -19.39 -0.04
N THR A 34 -14.24 -18.26 -0.75
CA THR A 34 -14.37 -18.24 -2.21
C THR A 34 -13.01 -18.06 -2.87
N GLN A 35 -12.64 -18.96 -3.79
CA GLN A 35 -11.37 -18.87 -4.52
C GLN A 35 -11.31 -17.61 -5.38
N VAL A 36 -10.18 -16.93 -5.34
CA VAL A 36 -9.94 -15.70 -6.09
C VAL A 36 -8.92 -15.97 -7.19
N GLY A 37 -9.33 -15.70 -8.42
CA GLY A 37 -8.41 -15.69 -9.56
C GLY A 37 -7.46 -14.49 -9.51
N ALA A 38 -6.18 -14.73 -9.78
CA ALA A 38 -5.20 -13.69 -9.94
C ALA A 38 -4.45 -13.88 -11.26
N ASP A 39 -4.23 -12.78 -12.00
CA ASP A 39 -3.49 -12.81 -13.26
C ASP A 39 -2.03 -13.28 -13.06
N VAL A 40 -1.47 -12.94 -11.90
CA VAL A 40 -0.16 -13.40 -11.44
C VAL A 40 -0.41 -14.17 -10.15
N SER A 41 0.07 -15.41 -10.08
CA SER A 41 -0.09 -16.22 -8.87
C SER A 41 0.68 -15.60 -7.71
N PRO A 42 0.15 -15.68 -6.47
CA PRO A 42 0.94 -15.47 -5.28
C PRO A 42 2.20 -16.34 -5.30
N GLU A 43 3.26 -15.84 -4.69
CA GLU A 43 4.52 -16.57 -4.61
C GLU A 43 5.12 -16.46 -3.22
N ARG A 44 5.93 -17.45 -2.87
CA ARG A 44 6.76 -17.41 -1.68
C ARG A 44 8.19 -17.16 -2.11
N ILE A 45 8.80 -16.09 -1.59
CA ILE A 45 10.23 -15.83 -1.72
C ILE A 45 10.83 -15.93 -0.32
N ASP A 46 11.74 -16.87 -0.15
CA ASP A 46 12.28 -17.27 1.16
C ASP A 46 11.17 -17.63 2.15
N GLU A 47 10.98 -16.84 3.20
CA GLU A 47 9.93 -17.03 4.22
C GLU A 47 8.72 -16.09 4.00
N THR A 48 8.82 -15.16 3.06
CA THR A 48 7.79 -14.15 2.81
C THR A 48 6.82 -14.59 1.73
N LEU A 49 5.53 -14.48 2.03
CA LEU A 49 4.46 -14.62 1.04
C LEU A 49 4.16 -13.28 0.38
N TYR A 50 4.12 -13.27 -0.95
CA TYR A 50 3.78 -12.12 -1.76
C TYR A 50 2.51 -12.34 -2.55
N VAL A 51 1.71 -11.28 -2.64
CA VAL A 51 0.45 -11.27 -3.39
C VAL A 51 0.37 -10.07 -4.33
N PRO A 52 -0.32 -10.20 -5.47
CA PRO A 52 -0.56 -9.08 -6.35
C PRO A 52 -1.50 -8.07 -5.69
N VAL A 53 -1.04 -6.83 -5.54
CA VAL A 53 -1.81 -5.79 -4.84
C VAL A 53 -3.12 -5.47 -5.54
N SER A 54 -3.15 -5.56 -6.88
CA SER A 54 -4.35 -5.34 -7.68
C SER A 54 -5.44 -6.36 -7.40
N THR A 55 -5.07 -7.62 -7.13
CA THR A 55 -6.05 -8.66 -6.79
C THR A 55 -6.71 -8.33 -5.47
N ILE A 56 -5.92 -7.96 -4.46
CA ILE A 56 -6.47 -7.58 -3.15
C ILE A 56 -7.30 -6.30 -3.25
N ALA A 57 -6.85 -5.31 -4.04
CA ALA A 57 -7.60 -4.09 -4.26
C ALA A 57 -8.98 -4.38 -4.87
N ASN A 58 -9.04 -5.20 -5.93
CA ASN A 58 -10.30 -5.63 -6.55
C ASN A 58 -11.22 -6.37 -5.56
N LEU A 59 -10.65 -7.23 -4.72
CA LEU A 59 -11.39 -7.99 -3.71
C LEU A 59 -12.03 -7.11 -2.63
N LEU A 60 -11.34 -6.04 -2.26
CA LEU A 60 -11.76 -5.14 -1.20
C LEU A 60 -12.53 -3.92 -1.72
N GLY A 61 -12.75 -3.82 -3.04
CA GLY A 61 -13.41 -2.68 -3.68
C GLY A 61 -12.58 -1.39 -3.65
N ILE A 62 -11.25 -1.52 -3.64
CA ILE A 62 -10.28 -0.44 -3.49
C ILE A 62 -9.80 0.01 -4.87
N THR A 63 -9.67 1.32 -5.05
CA THR A 63 -9.09 1.86 -6.27
C THR A 63 -7.57 1.76 -6.21
N SER A 64 -6.95 1.04 -7.16
CA SER A 64 -5.50 0.99 -7.29
C SER A 64 -5.03 1.82 -8.49
N THR A 65 -4.15 2.78 -8.24
CA THR A 65 -3.52 3.63 -9.27
C THR A 65 -2.03 3.41 -9.27
N TRP A 66 -1.45 3.20 -10.45
CA TRP A 66 -0.01 3.01 -10.62
C TRP A 66 0.62 4.28 -11.22
N GLU A 67 1.57 4.86 -10.50
CA GLU A 67 2.35 6.03 -10.90
C GLU A 67 3.82 5.80 -10.53
N SER A 68 4.61 5.27 -11.48
CA SER A 68 6.00 4.85 -11.24
C SER A 68 6.81 5.86 -10.42
N PRO A 69 7.47 5.45 -9.32
CA PRO A 69 7.63 4.08 -8.82
C PRO A 69 6.59 3.66 -7.76
N ASN A 70 5.45 4.35 -7.68
CA ASN A 70 4.47 4.21 -6.61
C ASN A 70 3.20 3.49 -7.07
N VAL A 71 2.62 2.69 -6.17
CA VAL A 71 1.21 2.31 -6.24
C VAL A 71 0.44 3.01 -5.13
N THR A 72 -0.65 3.67 -5.51
CA THR A 72 -1.58 4.33 -4.60
C THR A 72 -2.85 3.50 -4.52
N LEU A 73 -3.27 3.19 -3.30
CA LEU A 73 -4.48 2.44 -3.00
C LEU A 73 -5.39 3.37 -2.22
N THR A 74 -6.61 3.58 -2.71
CA THR A 74 -7.58 4.48 -2.11
C THR A 74 -8.88 3.74 -1.80
N LYS A 75 -9.30 3.79 -0.54
CA LYS A 75 -10.56 3.26 -0.05
C LYS A 75 -11.23 4.30 0.84
N ASP A 76 -12.35 4.85 0.38
CA ASP A 76 -13.02 5.96 1.07
C ASP A 76 -12.04 7.12 1.35
N ASP A 77 -11.73 7.41 2.61
CA ASP A 77 -10.76 8.43 3.03
C ASP A 77 -9.36 7.86 3.33
N GLU A 78 -9.17 6.54 3.23
CA GLU A 78 -7.91 5.88 3.48
C GLU A 78 -7.03 5.87 2.23
N ILE A 79 -5.78 6.32 2.39
CA ILE A 79 -4.79 6.41 1.32
C ILE A 79 -3.54 5.65 1.74
N ILE A 80 -3.16 4.67 0.93
CA ILE A 80 -1.93 3.91 1.10
C ILE A 80 -1.05 4.12 -0.14
N ILE A 81 0.20 4.51 0.07
CA ILE A 81 1.20 4.70 -0.99
C ILE A 81 2.35 3.73 -0.72
N ILE A 82 2.58 2.84 -1.68
CA ILE A 82 3.68 1.86 -1.63
C ILE A 82 4.67 2.21 -2.73
N THR A 83 5.91 2.46 -2.35
CA THR A 83 7.01 2.72 -3.28
C THR A 83 7.75 1.42 -3.57
N ILE A 84 7.92 1.07 -4.85
CA ILE A 84 8.64 -0.14 -5.25
C ILE A 84 10.10 -0.09 -4.78
N GLY A 85 10.55 -1.16 -4.14
CA GLY A 85 11.91 -1.31 -3.60
C GLY A 85 12.16 -0.57 -2.28
N ALA A 86 11.18 0.17 -1.74
CA ALA A 86 11.30 0.81 -0.44
C ALA A 86 10.94 -0.16 0.69
N ASP A 87 11.60 0.01 1.84
CA ASP A 87 11.31 -0.66 3.12
C ASP A 87 10.27 0.12 3.96
N THR A 88 9.62 1.11 3.36
CA THR A 88 8.58 1.92 3.98
C THR A 88 7.43 2.19 3.01
N ALA A 89 6.22 2.31 3.55
CA ALA A 89 5.04 2.82 2.85
C ALA A 89 4.41 3.96 3.66
N ILE A 90 3.51 4.71 3.02
CA ILE A 90 2.69 5.72 3.68
C ILE A 90 1.29 5.13 3.82
N VAL A 91 0.78 5.06 5.05
CA VAL A 91 -0.60 4.63 5.37
C VAL A 91 -1.27 5.79 6.08
N ASN A 92 -2.31 6.36 5.47
CA ASN A 92 -3.07 7.50 6.01
C ASN A 92 -2.17 8.68 6.43
N GLY A 93 -1.14 8.96 5.63
CA GLY A 93 -0.18 10.04 5.87
C GLY A 93 0.94 9.70 6.86
N GLN A 94 0.93 8.51 7.48
CA GLN A 94 1.98 8.04 8.38
C GLN A 94 2.94 7.08 7.67
N THR A 95 4.24 7.23 7.91
CA THR A 95 5.24 6.29 7.40
C THR A 95 5.25 5.02 8.24
N VAL A 96 5.01 3.88 7.60
CA VAL A 96 5.02 2.54 8.19
C VAL A 96 6.15 1.73 7.54
N LYS A 97 6.87 0.94 8.35
CA LYS A 97 7.92 0.06 7.87
C LYS A 97 7.30 -1.18 7.22
N ILE A 98 7.89 -1.64 6.12
CA ILE A 98 7.56 -2.91 5.47
C ILE A 98 8.74 -3.86 5.65
N ASP A 99 8.49 -5.06 6.18
CA ASP A 99 9.56 -6.06 6.39
C ASP A 99 10.14 -6.62 5.08
N ALA A 100 9.34 -6.57 4.02
CA ALA A 100 9.64 -7.13 2.73
C ALA A 100 9.25 -6.14 1.61
N PRO A 101 10.23 -5.48 0.96
CA PRO A 101 9.95 -4.46 -0.04
C PRO A 101 9.06 -4.97 -1.18
N ALA A 102 8.17 -4.10 -1.65
CA ALA A 102 7.36 -4.38 -2.82
C ALA A 102 8.22 -4.44 -4.08
N TYR A 103 7.90 -5.33 -5.01
CA TYR A 103 8.58 -5.47 -6.30
C TYR A 103 7.57 -5.66 -7.43
N ILE A 104 8.05 -5.59 -8.67
CA ILE A 104 7.22 -5.85 -9.85
C ILE A 104 7.56 -7.23 -10.39
N ASN A 105 6.56 -8.08 -10.55
CA ASN A 105 6.67 -9.37 -11.22
C ASN A 105 5.61 -9.48 -12.31
N ASN A 106 6.00 -9.86 -13.53
CA ASN A 106 5.09 -9.99 -14.68
C ASN A 106 4.12 -8.80 -14.88
N GLY A 107 4.59 -7.58 -14.62
CA GLY A 107 3.77 -6.36 -14.74
C GLY A 107 2.69 -6.22 -13.67
N ARG A 108 2.85 -6.88 -12.52
CA ARG A 108 2.03 -6.69 -11.31
C ARG A 108 2.92 -6.31 -10.13
N THR A 109 2.40 -5.43 -9.30
CA THR A 109 3.04 -5.07 -8.03
C THR A 109 2.78 -6.16 -7.00
N MET A 110 3.85 -6.80 -6.55
CA MET A 110 3.88 -7.83 -5.53
C MET A 110 4.20 -7.20 -4.18
N VAL A 111 3.36 -7.46 -3.19
CA VAL A 111 3.48 -6.90 -1.84
C VAL A 111 3.35 -8.04 -0.83
N SER A 112 4.03 -7.93 0.31
CA SER A 112 3.94 -8.95 1.35
C SER A 112 2.52 -9.09 1.88
N VAL A 113 2.10 -10.32 2.14
CA VAL A 113 0.77 -10.64 2.68
C VAL A 113 0.53 -9.92 4.01
N ASP A 114 1.55 -9.84 4.87
CA ASP A 114 1.43 -9.23 6.20
C ASP A 114 1.19 -7.72 6.12
N PHE A 115 1.92 -7.02 5.25
CA PHE A 115 1.67 -5.58 5.05
C PHE A 115 0.25 -5.32 4.54
N VAL A 116 -0.22 -6.13 3.60
CA VAL A 116 -1.58 -6.02 3.08
C VAL A 116 -2.61 -6.33 4.17
N ALA A 117 -2.32 -7.30 5.04
CA ALA A 117 -3.17 -7.67 6.17
C ALA A 117 -3.36 -6.49 7.13
N GLU A 118 -2.25 -5.85 7.50
CA GLU A 118 -2.23 -4.70 8.40
C GLU A 118 -2.86 -3.46 7.77
N ALA A 119 -2.46 -3.12 6.54
CA ALA A 119 -2.88 -1.91 5.86
C ALA A 119 -4.41 -1.85 5.63
N PHE A 120 -5.05 -3.01 5.44
CA PHE A 120 -6.50 -3.09 5.19
C PHE A 120 -7.29 -3.72 6.33
N ASN A 121 -6.65 -3.95 7.48
CA ASN A 121 -7.26 -4.59 8.65
C ASN A 121 -8.00 -5.91 8.30
N ILE A 122 -7.35 -6.75 7.50
CA ILE A 122 -7.84 -8.07 7.10
C ILE A 122 -7.04 -9.15 7.82
N LYS A 123 -7.72 -10.25 8.17
CA LYS A 123 -7.03 -11.43 8.71
C LYS A 123 -6.54 -12.31 7.58
N THR A 124 -5.34 -12.84 7.75
CA THR A 124 -4.69 -13.75 6.81
C THR A 124 -4.37 -15.07 7.50
N GLN A 125 -4.55 -16.18 6.78
CA GLN A 125 -4.16 -17.52 7.24
C GLN A 125 -3.51 -18.26 6.08
N TYR A 126 -2.43 -18.98 6.36
CA TYR A 126 -1.79 -19.88 5.39
C TYR A 126 -2.06 -21.33 5.79
N VAL A 127 -2.87 -22.04 5.00
CA VAL A 127 -3.31 -23.42 5.27
C VAL A 127 -3.20 -24.25 4.00
N ASP A 128 -2.59 -25.43 4.11
CA ASP A 128 -2.46 -26.41 3.02
C ASP A 128 -1.92 -25.85 1.69
N GLY A 129 -0.97 -24.92 1.76
CA GLY A 129 -0.39 -24.33 0.56
C GLY A 129 -1.08 -23.07 0.06
N ASN A 130 -2.21 -22.67 0.67
CA ASN A 130 -3.09 -21.61 0.19
C ASN A 130 -3.23 -20.47 1.20
N ILE A 131 -3.60 -19.29 0.69
CA ILE A 131 -3.81 -18.08 1.49
C ILE A 131 -5.32 -17.82 1.63
N TYR A 132 -5.78 -17.66 2.86
CA TYR A 132 -7.16 -17.33 3.19
C TYR A 132 -7.21 -15.93 3.78
N PHE A 133 -7.97 -15.05 3.13
CA PHE A 133 -8.29 -13.70 3.60
C PHE A 133 -9.68 -13.70 4.22
N THR A 134 -9.80 -13.09 5.40
CA THR A 134 -11.07 -12.86 6.09
C THR A 134 -11.18 -11.39 6.42
N GLN A 135 -12.22 -10.73 5.90
CA GLN A 135 -12.48 -9.35 6.27
C GLN A 135 -12.88 -9.30 7.74
N VAL A 136 -12.16 -8.50 8.53
CA VAL A 136 -12.59 -8.21 9.89
C VAL A 136 -13.72 -7.21 9.76
N GLY A 137 -14.97 -7.69 9.87
CA GLY A 137 -16.10 -6.80 10.07
C GLY A 137 -15.77 -5.90 11.26
N VAL A 138 -15.90 -4.58 11.07
CA VAL A 138 -15.61 -3.56 12.08
C VAL A 138 -16.49 -3.85 13.29
N THR A 139 -15.99 -4.68 14.19
CA THR A 139 -16.57 -4.81 15.52
C THR A 139 -16.05 -3.59 16.24
N THR A 140 -16.95 -2.61 16.36
CA THR A 140 -16.86 -1.43 17.21
C THR A 140 -15.72 -1.56 18.21
N SER A 141 -14.73 -0.69 18.03
CA SER A 141 -13.78 -0.25 19.04
C SER A 141 -14.27 -0.66 20.41
N GLN A 142 -13.69 -1.72 20.98
CA GLN A 142 -13.70 -1.85 22.42
C GLN A 142 -13.00 -0.58 22.90
N ALA A 143 -13.80 0.41 23.25
CA ALA A 143 -13.39 1.46 24.14
C ALA A 143 -12.91 0.73 25.39
N LEU A 144 -11.61 0.47 25.44
CA LEU A 144 -10.93 0.29 26.71
C LEU A 144 -11.30 1.55 27.46
N THR A 145 -12.20 1.42 28.42
CA THR A 145 -12.37 2.38 29.48
C THR A 145 -11.08 2.31 30.29
N VAL A 146 -10.01 2.85 29.71
CA VAL A 146 -8.93 3.42 30.46
C VAL A 146 -9.58 4.59 31.17
N THR A 147 -10.14 4.33 32.36
CA THR A 147 -10.28 5.39 33.35
C THR A 147 -8.89 5.99 33.45
N PRO A 148 -8.67 7.23 32.95
CA PRO A 148 -7.37 7.85 33.07
C PRO A 148 -7.04 7.85 34.56
N PRO A 149 -5.83 7.47 34.99
CA PRO A 149 -5.42 7.75 36.35
C PRO A 149 -5.64 9.25 36.55
N ALA A 150 -6.40 9.62 37.58
CA ALA A 150 -6.61 11.01 37.92
C ALA A 150 -5.24 11.65 38.15
N ILE A 151 -4.73 12.34 37.14
CA ILE A 151 -3.73 13.36 37.35
C ILE A 151 -4.50 14.44 38.09
N GLU A 152 -4.29 14.53 39.40
CA GLU A 152 -4.73 15.67 40.20
C GLU A 152 -4.12 16.92 39.56
N LEU A 153 -4.94 17.64 38.79
CA LEU A 153 -4.62 18.96 38.29
C LEU A 153 -4.36 19.84 39.53
N PRO A 154 -3.21 20.52 39.66
CA PRO A 154 -3.03 21.45 40.77
C PRO A 154 -4.15 22.50 40.69
N GLU A 155 -4.79 22.73 41.83
CA GLU A 155 -5.88 23.68 42.00
C GLU A 155 -5.50 25.04 41.39
N VAL A 156 -6.17 25.41 40.29
CA VAL A 156 -5.97 26.71 39.64
C VAL A 156 -6.53 27.77 40.57
N THR A 157 -5.67 28.33 41.42
CA THR A 157 -5.98 29.55 42.16
C THR A 157 -6.29 30.67 41.19
N THR A 158 -7.45 31.27 41.38
CA THR A 158 -8.07 32.33 40.61
C THR A 158 -7.17 33.57 40.49
N MET A 159 -6.76 33.90 39.26
CA MET A 159 -6.16 35.18 38.95
C MET A 159 -7.27 36.23 38.75
N PRO A 160 -7.13 37.46 39.29
CA PRO A 160 -8.20 38.45 39.26
C PRO A 160 -8.47 38.93 37.82
N ALA A 161 -9.75 39.12 37.52
CA ALA A 161 -10.22 39.69 36.26
C ALA A 161 -9.68 41.11 36.08
N ILE A 162 -8.95 41.34 34.99
CA ILE A 162 -8.68 42.67 34.47
C ILE A 162 -9.58 42.85 33.26
N GLU A 163 -10.65 43.61 33.46
CA GLU A 163 -11.55 44.10 32.42
C GLU A 163 -10.93 45.39 31.84
N ILE A 164 -10.60 45.38 30.54
CA ILE A 164 -10.29 46.58 29.77
C ILE A 164 -11.03 46.50 28.43
N GLU A 165 -11.71 47.60 28.13
CA GLU A 165 -12.79 47.82 27.19
C GLU A 165 -12.52 47.50 25.71
N LEU A 166 -13.59 47.13 25.00
CA LEU A 166 -13.66 47.07 23.53
C LEU A 166 -13.58 48.47 22.90
N PRO A 167 -12.73 48.68 21.88
CA PRO A 167 -13.05 49.61 20.80
C PRO A 167 -13.38 48.86 19.51
N GLN A 168 -14.64 49.00 19.09
CA GLN A 168 -15.08 48.84 17.71
C GLN A 168 -14.43 49.94 16.85
N THR A 169 -13.93 49.63 15.65
CA THR A 169 -14.24 50.31 14.36
C THR A 169 -13.28 49.92 13.23
N THR A 170 -13.90 49.40 12.15
CA THR A 170 -13.73 49.68 10.71
C THR A 170 -12.43 50.31 10.18
N THR A 171 -11.94 49.80 9.03
CA THR A 171 -11.65 50.52 7.75
C THR A 171 -10.87 49.56 6.83
N SER A 172 -11.51 48.97 5.82
CA SER A 172 -11.42 49.36 4.39
C SER A 172 -9.98 49.41 3.84
N SER A 173 -9.62 48.42 3.01
CA SER A 173 -8.57 48.58 2.00
C SER A 173 -9.00 47.86 0.73
N THR A 174 -9.76 48.63 -0.05
CA THR A 174 -10.03 48.48 -1.47
C THR A 174 -8.70 48.55 -2.24
N LEU A 175 -8.39 47.53 -3.02
CA LEU A 175 -7.39 47.64 -4.08
C LEU A 175 -8.12 48.03 -5.36
N GLU A 176 -8.08 49.32 -5.64
CA GLU A 176 -8.47 49.96 -6.89
C GLU A 176 -7.31 49.78 -7.87
N VAL A 177 -7.52 49.05 -8.97
CA VAL A 177 -6.58 48.98 -10.09
C VAL A 177 -7.24 49.68 -11.27
N GLU A 178 -6.68 50.84 -11.62
CA GLU A 178 -7.06 51.69 -12.74
C GLU A 178 -7.06 50.93 -14.08
N LEU A 179 -8.13 51.16 -14.84
CA LEU A 179 -8.17 50.96 -16.29
C LEU A 179 -7.43 52.10 -17.00
N PRO A 180 -6.58 51.83 -17.99
CA PRO A 180 -6.37 52.78 -19.07
C PRO A 180 -7.34 52.50 -20.23
N GLU A 181 -8.24 53.43 -20.47
CA GLU A 181 -9.04 53.53 -21.70
C GLU A 181 -8.29 54.40 -22.73
N THR A 182 -8.12 53.87 -23.95
CA THR A 182 -8.30 54.49 -25.30
C THR A 182 -7.46 53.70 -26.31
N ALA A 183 -8.06 52.80 -27.09
CA ALA A 183 -8.70 53.03 -28.39
C ALA A 183 -7.69 53.04 -29.57
N ASP A 184 -7.56 51.91 -30.28
CA ASP A 184 -7.75 51.87 -31.75
C ASP A 184 -7.94 50.41 -32.28
N THR A 185 -9.10 50.18 -32.89
CA THR A 185 -9.40 49.40 -34.11
C THR A 185 -8.71 48.05 -34.42
N GLN A 186 -9.50 46.98 -34.22
CA GLN A 186 -9.85 45.91 -35.18
C GLN A 186 -8.78 44.90 -35.68
N LYS A 187 -9.16 43.62 -35.51
CA LYS A 187 -8.87 42.46 -36.39
C LYS A 187 -7.47 41.83 -36.26
N ASP A 188 -7.37 40.68 -35.57
CA ASP A 188 -7.29 39.38 -36.23
C ASP A 188 -7.18 38.25 -35.18
N ALA A 189 -7.48 37.04 -35.66
CA ALA A 189 -7.69 35.81 -34.92
C ALA A 189 -6.47 35.26 -34.16
N SER A 190 -6.78 34.28 -33.29
CA SER A 190 -5.92 33.17 -32.84
C SER A 190 -5.28 33.33 -31.46
N TRP A 191 -5.94 32.71 -30.49
CA TRP A 191 -5.53 32.63 -29.11
C TRP A 191 -4.48 31.52 -28.93
N VAL A 192 -3.38 31.89 -28.28
CA VAL A 192 -2.58 31.06 -27.34
C VAL A 192 -1.74 29.93 -27.96
N VAL A 193 -0.47 30.25 -28.22
CA VAL A 193 0.68 29.35 -28.15
C VAL A 193 1.78 30.09 -27.41
N LEU A 194 2.25 29.62 -26.25
CA LEU A 194 3.62 29.79 -25.71
C LEU A 194 3.76 28.82 -24.52
N LEU A 195 4.20 27.57 -24.70
CA LEU A 195 5.60 27.10 -24.73
C LEU A 195 6.46 27.64 -23.57
N PHE A 196 6.66 26.75 -22.59
CA PHE A 196 7.78 26.76 -21.65
C PHE A 196 9.10 26.53 -22.39
N ASP A 197 10.06 27.47 -22.29
CA ASP A 197 11.49 27.18 -22.42
C ASP A 197 12.26 28.22 -21.55
N LYS A 198 12.70 27.85 -20.35
CA LYS A 198 14.03 27.32 -19.98
C LYS A 198 15.17 28.38 -20.03
N ARG A 199 15.80 28.51 -18.85
CA ARG A 199 17.20 28.89 -18.55
C ARG A 199 17.56 30.38 -18.37
N VAL A 200 17.56 30.73 -17.08
CA VAL A 200 18.64 31.35 -16.29
C VAL A 200 19.97 31.59 -17.03
N ARG A 201 20.46 32.83 -16.97
CA ARG A 201 21.89 33.19 -16.88
C ARG A 201 22.05 34.46 -16.03
N ILE A 202 22.99 34.37 -15.08
CA ILE A 202 23.82 35.49 -14.60
C ILE A 202 24.84 35.87 -15.67
#